data_AF-A0A956TB47-F1
#
_entry.id   AF-A0A956TB47-F1
#
_cell.length_a   1.000
_cell.length_b   1.000
_cell.length_c   1.000
_cell.angle_alpha   90.00
_cell.angle_beta   90.00
_cell.angle_gamma   90.00
#
_symmetry.space_group_name_H-M   'P 1'
#
loop_
_entity.id
_entity.type
_entity.pdbx_description
1 polymer ?
#
loop_
_entity_poly.entity_id
_entity_poly.type
_entity_poly.pdbx_seq_one_letter_code
_entity_poly.pdbx_strand_id
1 'polypeptide(L)'
;MQPEIRRELVRTLFEVAMADGSFDPEEQEAIADILAGLGFSDEFEMPQPDVPRNTPRLSELLPSQPERVAAMRSVLRVAHADGVLAAGELRYIDQLAVEMEIPLDQLVELHREVLEEN
;
A
#
# COMPACT_ATOMS: atom_id res chain seq x y z
N MET A 1 -13.11 -5.87 -7.24
CA MET A 1 -11.91 -5.16 -7.73
C MET A 1 -11.37 -5.85 -8.99
N GLN A 2 -11.01 -5.10 -10.03
CA GLN A 2 -10.46 -5.65 -11.28
C GLN A 2 -9.07 -6.28 -11.04
N PRO A 3 -8.68 -7.36 -11.75
CA PRO A 3 -7.40 -8.06 -11.54
C PRO A 3 -6.14 -7.16 -11.59
N GLU A 4 -6.14 -6.19 -12.49
CA GLU A 4 -5.09 -5.19 -12.71
C GLU A 4 -4.92 -4.26 -11.51
N ILE A 5 -6.03 -3.73 -10.97
CA ILE A 5 -6.03 -2.91 -9.76
C ILE A 5 -5.45 -3.71 -8.60
N ARG A 6 -5.89 -4.97 -8.45
CA ARG A 6 -5.39 -5.80 -7.36
C ARG A 6 -3.89 -6.02 -7.48
N ARG A 7 -3.39 -6.41 -8.66
CA ARG A 7 -1.96 -6.64 -8.89
C ARG A 7 -1.12 -5.41 -8.58
N GLU A 8 -1.57 -4.24 -9.02
CA GLU A 8 -0.86 -2.98 -8.75
C GLU A 8 -0.93 -2.61 -7.27
N LEU A 9 -2.07 -2.79 -6.62
CA LEU A 9 -2.19 -2.61 -5.16
C LEU A 9 -1.20 -3.49 -4.41
N VAL A 10 -1.16 -4.80 -4.72
CA VAL A 10 -0.21 -5.70 -4.06
C VAL A 10 1.22 -5.24 -4.26
N ARG A 11 1.59 -4.86 -5.49
CA ARG A 11 2.93 -4.33 -5.78
C ARG A 11 3.24 -3.10 -4.93
N THR A 12 2.30 -2.15 -4.81
CA THR A 12 2.49 -0.96 -3.99
C THR A 12 2.64 -1.28 -2.50
N LEU A 13 1.92 -2.29 -1.99
CA LEU A 13 2.12 -2.78 -0.62
C LEU A 13 3.54 -3.34 -0.42
N PHE A 14 4.07 -4.09 -1.40
CA PHE A 14 5.44 -4.58 -1.34
C PHE A 14 6.49 -3.47 -1.48
N GLU A 15 6.25 -2.50 -2.36
CA GLU A 15 7.18 -1.38 -2.57
C GLU A 15 7.27 -0.47 -1.34
N VAL A 16 6.17 -0.28 -0.59
CA VAL A 16 6.22 0.47 0.68
C VAL A 16 6.98 -0.30 1.75
N ALA A 17 6.69 -1.59 1.94
CA ALA A 17 7.36 -2.40 2.95
C ALA A 17 8.87 -2.51 2.68
N MET A 18 9.25 -2.69 1.40
CA MET A 18 10.66 -2.72 0.98
C MET A 18 11.34 -1.34 0.92
N ALA A 19 10.66 -0.24 1.24
CA ALA A 19 11.18 1.11 0.98
C ALA A 19 12.41 1.47 1.83
N ASP A 20 12.58 0.81 2.97
CA ASP A 20 13.74 0.97 3.85
C ASP A 20 14.84 -0.10 3.63
N GLY A 21 14.55 -1.10 2.78
CA GLY A 21 15.45 -2.20 2.42
C GLY A 21 15.25 -3.48 3.22
N SER A 22 14.33 -3.51 4.18
CA SER A 22 13.87 -4.69 4.93
C SER A 22 12.52 -5.16 4.40
N PHE A 23 12.12 -6.38 4.76
CA PHE A 23 10.72 -6.80 4.63
C PHE A 23 10.42 -7.74 5.78
N ASP A 24 9.94 -7.13 6.86
CA ASP A 24 9.89 -7.75 8.17
C ASP A 24 8.67 -8.69 8.31
N PRO A 25 8.71 -9.66 9.23
CA PRO A 25 7.63 -10.64 9.38
C PRO A 25 6.25 -10.01 9.64
N GLU A 26 6.20 -8.91 10.38
CA GLU A 26 4.98 -8.16 10.69
C GLU A 26 4.35 -7.55 9.43
N GLU A 27 5.17 -6.99 8.53
CA GLU A 27 4.71 -6.45 7.25
C GLU A 27 4.24 -7.58 6.31
N GLN A 28 4.92 -8.73 6.35
CA GLN A 28 4.50 -9.94 5.62
C GLN A 28 3.11 -10.40 6.06
N GLU A 29 2.86 -10.44 7.37
CA GLU A 29 1.55 -10.81 7.93
C GLU A 29 0.48 -9.78 7.56
N ALA A 30 0.77 -8.48 7.68
CA ALA A 30 -0.16 -7.42 7.30
C ALA A 30 -0.54 -7.46 5.81
N ILE A 31 0.44 -7.68 4.92
CA ILE A 31 0.17 -7.90 3.49
C ILE A 31 -0.70 -9.14 3.30
N ALA A 32 -0.35 -10.27 3.93
CA ALA A 32 -1.12 -11.51 3.81
C ALA A 32 -2.59 -11.34 4.22
N ASP A 33 -2.85 -10.63 5.32
CA ASP A 33 -4.21 -10.34 5.80
C ASP A 33 -4.99 -9.44 4.84
N ILE A 34 -4.35 -8.40 4.29
CA ILE A 34 -4.96 -7.54 3.28
C ILE A 34 -5.29 -8.35 2.02
N LEU A 35 -4.38 -9.22 1.57
CA LEU A 35 -4.60 -10.08 0.41
C LEU A 35 -5.75 -11.07 0.64
N ALA A 36 -5.81 -11.69 1.81
CA ALA A 36 -6.90 -12.58 2.20
C ALA A 36 -8.25 -11.83 2.19
N GLY A 37 -8.28 -10.61 2.75
CA GLY A 37 -9.46 -9.74 2.73
C GLY A 37 -9.92 -9.32 1.32
N LEU A 38 -8.98 -9.25 0.36
CA LEU A 38 -9.26 -8.99 -1.06
C LEU A 38 -9.66 -10.23 -1.86
N GLY A 39 -9.74 -11.39 -1.21
CA GLY A 39 -10.12 -12.67 -1.81
C GLY A 39 -9.00 -13.33 -2.62
N PHE A 40 -7.74 -13.06 -2.30
CA PHE A 40 -6.62 -13.87 -2.77
C PHE A 40 -6.50 -15.09 -1.86
N SER A 41 -6.88 -16.26 -2.37
CA SER A 41 -6.82 -17.52 -1.63
C SER A 41 -5.56 -18.34 -1.89
N ASP A 42 -4.84 -18.08 -2.98
CA ASP A 42 -3.76 -18.95 -3.45
C ASP A 42 -2.62 -18.14 -4.09
N GLU A 43 -1.39 -18.47 -3.67
CA GLU A 43 -0.09 -18.16 -4.29
C GLU A 43 -0.01 -16.84 -5.06
N PHE A 44 0.14 -15.73 -4.32
CA PHE A 44 0.59 -14.49 -4.92
C PHE A 44 2.12 -14.51 -5.05
N GLU A 45 2.64 -14.55 -6.28
CA GLU A 45 4.06 -14.34 -6.51
C GLU A 45 4.40 -12.88 -6.17
N MET A 46 5.27 -12.69 -5.18
CA MET A 46 5.76 -11.35 -4.85
C MET A 46 6.39 -10.72 -6.09
N PRO A 47 6.02 -9.49 -6.45
CA PRO A 47 6.62 -8.83 -7.59
C PRO A 47 8.11 -8.63 -7.31
N GLN A 48 8.97 -9.10 -8.22
CA GLN A 48 10.39 -8.83 -8.08
C GLN A 48 10.66 -7.33 -8.26
N PRO A 49 11.54 -6.72 -7.43
CA PRO A 49 11.79 -5.28 -7.40
C PRO A 49 12.31 -4.73 -8.74
N ASP A 50 12.97 -5.56 -9.55
CA ASP A 50 13.60 -5.15 -10.80
C ASP A 50 12.70 -5.29 -12.05
N VAL A 51 11.41 -5.61 -11.89
CA VAL A 51 10.49 -5.74 -13.03
C VAL A 51 10.05 -4.36 -13.51
N PRO A 52 10.34 -3.97 -14.77
CA PRO A 52 9.94 -2.66 -15.29
C PRO A 52 8.44 -2.41 -15.19
N ARG A 53 8.04 -1.20 -14.78
CA ARG A 53 6.64 -0.73 -14.79
C ARG A 53 6.13 -0.60 -16.23
N ASN A 54 5.58 -1.69 -16.75
CA ASN A 54 4.74 -1.69 -17.95
C ASN A 54 3.24 -1.71 -17.61
N THR A 55 2.88 -1.57 -16.33
CA THR A 55 1.50 -1.51 -15.84
C THR A 55 1.08 -0.06 -15.56
N PRO A 56 -0.20 0.29 -15.75
CA PRO A 56 -0.74 1.58 -15.34
C PRO A 56 -0.60 1.76 -13.83
N ARG A 57 -0.42 2.99 -13.37
CA ARG A 57 -0.29 3.25 -11.93
C ARG A 57 -1.62 3.12 -11.20
N LEU A 58 -1.60 2.93 -9.88
CA LEU A 58 -2.81 2.91 -9.05
C LEU A 58 -3.69 4.15 -9.24
N SER A 59 -3.08 5.33 -9.33
CA SER A 59 -3.77 6.60 -9.58
C SER A 59 -4.57 6.62 -10.91
N GLU A 60 -4.09 5.89 -11.92
CA GLU A 60 -4.71 5.74 -13.24
C GLU A 60 -5.79 4.65 -13.25
N LEU A 61 -5.62 3.61 -12.42
CA LEU A 61 -6.54 2.48 -12.31
C LEU A 61 -7.71 2.74 -11.36
N LEU A 62 -7.56 3.66 -10.39
CA LEU A 62 -8.57 4.01 -9.40
C LEU A 62 -9.24 5.34 -9.79
N PRO A 63 -10.42 5.30 -10.42
CA PRO A 63 -11.04 6.47 -11.02
C PRO A 63 -11.66 7.44 -9.99
N SER A 64 -11.92 6.98 -8.76
CA SER A 64 -12.59 7.80 -7.76
C SER A 64 -11.74 8.04 -6.50
N GLN A 65 -11.90 9.22 -5.91
CA GLN A 65 -11.24 9.58 -4.66
C GLN A 65 -11.51 8.59 -3.51
N PRO A 66 -12.74 8.09 -3.28
CA PRO A 66 -12.99 7.08 -2.26
C PRO A 66 -12.18 5.78 -2.46
N GLU A 67 -12.00 5.33 -3.70
CA GLU A 67 -11.20 4.14 -3.98
C GLU A 67 -9.70 4.38 -3.74
N ARG A 68 -9.22 5.57 -4.10
CA ARG A 68 -7.83 5.97 -3.84
C ARG A 68 -7.52 6.04 -2.34
N VAL A 69 -8.43 6.65 -1.58
CA VAL A 69 -8.36 6.71 -0.11
C VAL A 69 -8.37 5.31 0.52
N ALA A 70 -9.23 4.42 0.03
CA ALA A 70 -9.29 3.04 0.52
C ALA A 70 -7.97 2.27 0.25
N ALA A 71 -7.38 2.44 -0.93
CA ALA A 71 -6.09 1.85 -1.25
C ALA A 71 -4.95 2.45 -0.41
N MET A 72 -4.93 3.78 -0.21
CA MET A 72 -3.96 4.42 0.68
C MET A 72 -4.07 3.92 2.12
N ARG A 73 -5.29 3.69 2.63
CA ARG A 73 -5.49 3.10 3.95
C ARG A 73 -4.84 1.72 4.06
N SER A 74 -4.95 0.88 3.04
CA SER A 74 -4.27 -0.43 3.01
C SER A 74 -2.75 -0.28 3.04
N VAL A 75 -2.19 0.68 2.30
CA VAL A 75 -0.75 0.98 2.30
C VAL A 75 -0.29 1.39 3.70
N LEU A 76 -1.03 2.30 4.35
CA LEU A 76 -0.73 2.74 5.71
C LEU A 76 -0.80 1.61 6.73
N ARG A 77 -1.74 0.67 6.60
CA ARG A 77 -1.81 -0.49 7.50
C ARG A 77 -0.56 -1.37 7.43
N VAL A 78 0.02 -1.54 6.24
CA VAL A 78 1.28 -2.27 6.09
C VAL A 78 2.43 -1.51 6.72
N ALA A 79 2.56 -0.22 6.40
CA ALA A 79 3.67 0.60 6.87
C ALA A 79 3.61 0.93 8.38
N HIS A 80 2.51 0.58 9.06
CA HIS A 80 2.38 0.67 10.52
C HIS A 80 2.30 -0.71 11.19
N ALA A 81 2.51 -1.80 10.44
CA ALA A 81 2.34 -3.16 10.96
C ALA A 81 3.30 -3.49 12.10
N ASP A 82 4.53 -2.98 12.03
CA ASP A 82 5.57 -3.13 13.04
C ASP A 82 5.52 -2.03 14.14
N GLY A 83 4.60 -1.07 13.99
CA GLY A 83 4.44 0.09 14.87
C GLY A 83 5.48 1.20 14.68
N VAL A 84 6.38 1.11 13.69
CA VAL A 84 7.45 2.09 13.45
C VAL A 84 7.52 2.45 11.98
N LEU A 85 6.95 3.60 11.62
CA LEU A 85 7.08 4.12 10.27
C LEU A 85 8.50 4.67 10.00
N ALA A 86 9.28 3.96 9.19
CA ALA A 86 10.62 4.35 8.79
C ALA A 86 10.62 5.54 7.81
N ALA A 87 11.74 6.26 7.76
CA ALA A 87 11.89 7.42 6.87
C ALA A 87 11.84 7.07 5.37
N GLY A 88 12.10 5.81 5.01
CA GLY A 88 11.93 5.29 3.64
C GLY A 88 10.46 5.21 3.27
N GLU A 89 9.68 4.52 4.10
CA GLU A 89 8.24 4.30 3.93
C GLU A 89 7.46 5.61 3.95
N LEU A 90 7.77 6.52 4.88
CA LEU A 90 7.12 7.84 4.94
C LEU A 90 7.30 8.61 3.63
N ARG A 91 8.53 8.62 3.07
CA ARG A 91 8.79 9.29 1.79
C ARG A 91 8.03 8.64 0.64
N TYR A 92 7.91 7.31 0.65
CA TYR A 92 7.14 6.57 -0.35
C TYR A 92 5.65 6.91 -0.25
N ILE A 93 5.09 6.93 0.97
CA ILE A 93 3.69 7.29 1.24
C ILE A 93 3.40 8.71 0.81
N ASP A 94 4.25 9.68 1.15
CA ASP A 94 4.08 11.07 0.74
C ASP A 94 4.04 11.20 -0.79
N GLN A 95 4.94 10.50 -1.49
CA GLN A 95 4.96 10.49 -2.94
C GLN A 95 3.71 9.83 -3.54
N LEU A 96 3.28 8.71 -2.96
CA LEU A 96 2.08 8.00 -3.38
C LEU A 96 0.82 8.85 -3.13
N ALA A 97 0.74 9.57 -2.02
CA ALA A 97 -0.38 10.45 -1.71
C ALA A 97 -0.51 11.58 -2.73
N VAL A 98 0.61 12.19 -3.13
CA VAL A 98 0.64 13.17 -4.22
C VAL A 98 0.14 12.55 -5.53
N GLU A 99 0.59 11.33 -5.85
CA GLU A 99 0.17 10.63 -7.06
C GLU A 99 -1.33 10.30 -7.07
N MET A 100 -1.86 9.90 -5.91
CA MET A 100 -3.27 9.58 -5.72
C MET A 100 -4.14 10.82 -5.51
N GLU A 101 -3.55 12.02 -5.56
CA GLU A 101 -4.22 13.29 -5.32
C GLU A 101 -4.93 13.32 -3.96
N ILE A 102 -4.31 12.77 -2.93
CA ILE A 102 -4.80 12.78 -1.55
C ILE A 102 -4.22 14.01 -0.85
N PRO A 103 -5.06 14.97 -0.42
CA PRO A 103 -4.62 16.14 0.34
C PRO A 103 -3.90 15.77 1.64
N LEU A 104 -2.93 16.60 2.05
CA LEU A 104 -2.11 16.34 3.24
C LEU A 104 -2.95 16.24 4.53
N ASP A 105 -3.96 17.09 4.69
CA ASP A 105 -4.87 17.04 5.83
C ASP A 105 -5.64 15.71 5.87
N GLN A 106 -6.08 15.22 4.72
CA GLN A 106 -6.71 13.91 4.63
C GLN A 106 -5.73 12.76 4.92
N LEU A 107 -4.48 12.86 4.43
CA LEU A 107 -3.43 11.87 4.71
C LEU A 107 -3.12 11.79 6.22
N VAL A 108 -3.02 12.94 6.90
CA VAL A 108 -2.80 13.01 8.36
C VAL A 108 -3.95 12.36 9.13
N GLU A 109 -5.19 12.57 8.72
CA GLU A 109 -6.34 11.92 9.36
C GLU A 109 -6.33 10.40 9.11
N LEU A 110 -5.99 9.95 7.90
CA LEU A 110 -5.86 8.51 7.61
C LEU A 110 -4.77 7.84 8.47
N HIS A 111 -3.64 8.51 8.67
CA HIS A 111 -2.60 8.03 9.58
C HIS A 111 -3.14 7.84 11.00
N ARG A 112 -3.90 8.80 11.51
CA ARG A 112 -4.49 8.71 12.85
C ARG A 112 -5.49 7.55 12.94
N GLU A 113 -6.38 7.43 11.97
CA GLU A 113 -7.38 6.34 11.93
C GLU A 113 -6.71 4.96 11.96
N VAL A 114 -5.68 4.74 11.14
CA VAL A 114 -4.97 3.45 11.09
C VAL A 114 -4.27 3.12 12.41
N LEU A 115 -3.67 4.12 13.07
CA LEU A 115 -3.02 3.94 14.37
C LEU A 115 -4.00 3.67 15.51
N GLU A 116 -5.26 4.11 15.39
CA GLU A 116 -6.31 3.84 16.38
C GLU A 116 -7.00 2.48 16.17
N GLU A 117 -6.88 1.90 14.99
CA GLU A 117 -7.45 0.59 14.62
C GLU A 117 -6.55 -0.61 14.97
N ASN A 118 -5.23 -0.39 15.12
CA ASN A 118 -4.22 -1.38 15.48
C ASN A 118 -3.96 -1.42 17.01
#